data_AF-A0A916M0K3-F1
#
_entry.id   AF-A0A916M0K3-F1
#
_cell.length_a   1.000
_cell.length_b   1.000
_cell.length_c   1.000
_cell.angle_alpha   90.00
_cell.angle_beta   90.00
_cell.angle_gamma   90.00
#
_symmetry.space_group_name_H-M   'P 1'
#
loop_
_entity.id
_entity.type
_entity.pdbx_description
1 polymer ?
#
loop_
_entity_poly.entity_id
_entity_poly.type
_entity_poly.pdbx_seq_one_letter_code
_entity_poly.pdbx_strand_id
1 'polypeptide(L)'
;LRGDFEGGKHRGEVLGETGAVPGAYQHRGRFNAACLDLLDDRPAGNPSGQFAYRLKQNGEPAAIPRDPAPEREFRALVESVERTLRALGNALFAGRASVDPYQKGKSTACDLCRLQAICRVDPWTHSYRRLRPVTDPPRP
;
A
#
# COMPACT_ATOMS: atom_id res chain seq x y z
N LEU A 1 3.59 -21.29 -27.79
CA LEU A 1 3.00 -22.03 -26.65
C LEU A 1 1.53 -21.62 -26.49
N ARG A 2 0.62 -22.29 -27.19
CA ARG A 2 -0.79 -22.33 -26.76
C ARG A 2 -0.94 -23.64 -26.00
N GLY A 3 -1.42 -23.58 -24.76
CA GLY A 3 -1.66 -24.79 -23.97
C GLY A 3 -2.80 -25.58 -24.62
N ASP A 4 -2.63 -26.89 -24.73
CA ASP A 4 -3.72 -27.81 -25.02
C ASP A 4 -4.62 -27.88 -23.78
N PHE A 5 -5.91 -27.58 -23.97
CA PHE A 5 -6.93 -27.75 -22.95
C PHE A 5 -7.93 -28.79 -23.45
N GLU A 6 -8.13 -29.85 -22.68
CA GLU A 6 -9.18 -30.83 -22.98
C GLU A 6 -10.56 -30.19 -22.77
N GLY A 7 -11.46 -30.38 -23.74
CA GLY A 7 -12.82 -29.86 -23.69
C GLY A 7 -13.71 -30.68 -22.74
N GLY A 8 -14.55 -29.99 -21.96
CA GLY A 8 -15.54 -30.57 -21.04
C GLY A 8 -16.94 -30.02 -21.31
N LYS A 9 -17.98 -30.73 -20.85
CA LYS A 9 -19.40 -30.44 -21.15
C LYS A 9 -19.91 -29.17 -20.51
N HIS A 10 -19.29 -28.72 -19.42
CA HIS A 10 -19.57 -27.42 -18.82
C HIS A 10 -18.31 -26.79 -18.24
N ARG A 11 -18.31 -25.45 -18.15
CA ARG A 11 -17.18 -24.63 -17.70
C ARG A 11 -16.57 -25.09 -16.37
N GLY A 12 -17.37 -25.61 -15.44
CA GLY A 12 -16.89 -26.14 -14.16
C GLY A 12 -16.09 -27.45 -14.26
N GLU A 13 -16.25 -28.22 -15.34
CA GLU A 13 -15.51 -29.46 -15.59
C GLU A 13 -14.13 -29.16 -16.18
N VAL A 14 -14.06 -28.20 -17.10
CA VAL A 14 -12.82 -27.76 -17.76
C VAL A 14 -11.85 -27.08 -16.78
N LEU A 15 -12.39 -26.38 -15.78
CA LEU A 15 -11.57 -25.64 -14.83
C LEU A 15 -11.01 -26.50 -13.68
N GLY A 16 -11.40 -27.79 -13.61
CA GLY A 16 -11.17 -28.63 -12.44
C GLY A 16 -11.78 -28.01 -11.18
N GLU A 17 -11.88 -28.78 -10.09
CA GLU A 17 -11.91 -28.12 -8.79
C GLU A 17 -10.65 -27.27 -8.73
N THR A 18 -10.79 -25.94 -8.78
CA THR A 18 -9.68 -25.01 -8.59
C THR A 18 -9.23 -25.13 -7.14
N GLY A 19 -8.51 -26.22 -6.85
CA GLY A 19 -7.70 -26.36 -5.66
C GLY A 19 -6.84 -25.12 -5.55
N ALA A 20 -6.76 -24.59 -4.33
CA ALA A 20 -6.03 -23.37 -4.01
C ALA A 20 -4.71 -23.31 -4.78
N VAL A 21 -4.59 -22.36 -5.71
CA VAL A 21 -3.37 -22.13 -6.48
C VAL A 21 -2.24 -21.93 -5.47
N PRO A 22 -1.17 -22.74 -5.50
CA PRO A 22 -0.03 -22.56 -4.60
C PRO A 22 0.54 -21.15 -4.78
N GLY A 23 0.32 -20.31 -3.77
CA GLY A 23 0.91 -18.97 -3.66
C GLY A 23 0.32 -17.90 -4.58
N ALA A 24 -1.01 -17.74 -4.64
CA ALA A 24 -1.59 -16.53 -5.24
C ALA A 24 -0.92 -15.27 -4.63
N TYR A 25 -0.36 -14.42 -5.48
CA TYR A 25 0.26 -13.17 -5.04
C TYR A 25 -0.74 -12.37 -4.20
N GLN A 26 -0.34 -12.01 -2.98
CA GLN A 26 -1.19 -11.23 -2.10
C GLN A 26 -0.90 -9.75 -2.30
N HIS A 27 -1.86 -9.02 -2.85
CA HIS A 27 -1.84 -7.57 -2.95
C HIS A 27 -1.71 -6.95 -1.55
N ARG A 28 -0.70 -6.09 -1.41
CA ARG A 28 -0.42 -5.33 -0.19
C ARG A 28 -0.65 -3.86 -0.44
N GLY A 29 -1.20 -3.18 0.56
CA GLY A 29 -1.50 -1.76 0.49
C GLY A 29 -2.80 -1.41 1.19
N ARG A 30 -2.95 -0.14 1.56
CA ARG A 30 -4.21 0.35 2.13
C ARG A 30 -5.31 0.31 1.06
N PHE A 31 -6.49 -0.19 1.41
CA PHE A 31 -7.68 -0.15 0.55
C PHE A 31 -8.96 0.13 1.35
N ASN A 32 -10.00 0.61 0.67
CA ASN A 32 -11.31 0.84 1.28
C ASN A 32 -12.04 -0.48 1.51
N ALA A 33 -12.26 -0.86 2.77
CA ALA A 33 -12.96 -2.09 3.12
C ALA A 33 -14.40 -2.15 2.58
N ALA A 34 -15.06 -1.00 2.36
CA ALA A 34 -16.41 -0.95 1.78
C ALA A 34 -16.46 -1.40 0.31
N CYS A 35 -15.30 -1.50 -0.36
CA CYS A 35 -15.20 -1.97 -1.73
C CYS A 35 -14.72 -3.43 -1.81
N LEU A 36 -14.74 -4.18 -0.71
CA LEU A 36 -14.20 -5.54 -0.68
C LEU A 36 -14.89 -6.46 -1.69
N ASP A 37 -16.21 -6.34 -1.86
CA ASP A 37 -16.96 -7.13 -2.85
C ASP A 37 -16.54 -6.81 -4.30
N LEU A 38 -15.93 -5.65 -4.56
CA LEU A 38 -15.36 -5.33 -5.88
C LEU A 38 -13.93 -5.86 -6.05
N LEU A 39 -13.22 -6.04 -4.93
CA LEU A 39 -11.82 -6.46 -4.91
C LEU A 39 -11.69 -7.99 -4.81
N ASP A 40 -12.61 -8.64 -4.12
CA ASP A 40 -12.58 -10.07 -3.80
C ASP A 40 -13.98 -10.71 -3.89
N ASP A 41 -14.62 -10.58 -5.06
CA ASP A 41 -15.91 -11.20 -5.35
C ASP A 41 -15.74 -12.72 -5.58
N ARG A 42 -16.14 -13.54 -4.61
CA ARG A 42 -16.18 -15.00 -4.78
C ARG A 42 -17.57 -15.57 -4.47
N PRO A 43 -18.11 -16.42 -5.36
CA PRO A 43 -19.48 -16.94 -5.26
C PRO A 43 -19.75 -17.87 -4.06
N ALA A 44 -18.70 -18.35 -3.38
CA ALA A 44 -18.82 -19.22 -2.20
C ALA A 44 -18.67 -18.48 -0.86
N GLY A 45 -18.55 -17.13 -0.86
CA GLY A 45 -18.32 -16.33 0.34
C GLY A 45 -16.95 -16.53 1.00
N ASN A 46 -16.08 -17.37 0.43
CA ASN A 46 -14.73 -17.60 0.90
C ASN A 46 -13.76 -16.58 0.27
N PRO A 47 -12.85 -15.97 1.06
CA PRO A 47 -11.81 -15.07 0.54
C PRO A 47 -10.98 -15.70 -0.58
N SER A 48 -10.57 -14.91 -1.57
CA SER A 48 -9.67 -15.43 -2.61
C SER A 48 -8.24 -15.65 -2.16
N GLY A 49 -7.85 -15.00 -1.06
CA GLY A 49 -6.47 -14.91 -0.62
C GLY A 49 -5.64 -13.88 -1.39
N GLN A 50 -6.19 -13.22 -2.42
CA GLN A 50 -5.48 -12.21 -3.20
C GLN A 50 -5.27 -10.90 -2.43
N PHE A 51 -6.10 -10.62 -1.41
CA PHE A 51 -5.96 -9.45 -0.55
C PHE A 51 -5.70 -9.87 0.89
N ALA A 52 -4.87 -9.10 1.59
CA ALA A 52 -4.63 -9.30 3.01
C ALA A 52 -5.76 -8.65 3.82
N TYR A 53 -6.74 -9.42 4.29
CA TYR A 53 -7.78 -8.91 5.20
C TYR A 53 -8.32 -9.98 6.16
N ARG A 54 -8.95 -9.50 7.23
CA ARG A 54 -9.78 -10.29 8.14
C ARG A 54 -10.97 -9.43 8.53
N LEU A 55 -12.16 -10.02 8.51
CA LEU A 55 -13.38 -9.37 8.98
C LEU A 55 -13.76 -9.92 10.34
N LYS A 56 -14.30 -9.05 11.19
CA LYS A 56 -14.99 -9.44 12.42
C LYS A 56 -16.39 -9.97 12.09
N GLN A 57 -17.08 -10.54 13.07
CA GLN A 57 -18.46 -11.01 12.91
C GLN A 57 -19.44 -9.91 12.45
N ASN A 58 -19.15 -8.64 12.78
CA ASN A 58 -19.96 -7.48 12.37
C ASN A 58 -19.62 -6.95 10.96
N GLY A 59 -18.74 -7.63 10.20
CA GLY A 59 -18.32 -7.20 8.86
C GLY A 59 -17.25 -6.11 8.84
N GLU A 60 -16.84 -5.56 9.99
CA GLU A 60 -15.75 -4.58 10.05
C GLU A 60 -14.38 -5.23 9.87
N PRO A 61 -13.39 -4.49 9.34
CA PRO A 61 -12.01 -4.98 9.30
C PRO A 61 -11.44 -5.17 10.71
N ALA A 62 -10.74 -6.29 10.90
CA ALA A 62 -9.94 -6.54 12.09
C ALA A 62 -8.73 -5.59 12.13
N ALA A 63 -8.14 -5.40 13.32
CA ALA A 63 -6.97 -4.54 13.50
C ALA A 63 -5.73 -5.00 12.72
N ILE A 64 -5.66 -6.30 12.40
CA ILE A 64 -4.58 -6.92 11.64
C ILE A 64 -5.19 -7.89 10.62
N PRO A 65 -4.76 -7.84 9.33
CA PRO A 65 -3.76 -6.90 8.76
C PRO A 65 -4.28 -5.46 8.65
N ARG A 66 -3.38 -4.48 8.54
CA ARG A 66 -3.73 -3.03 8.49
C ARG A 66 -4.16 -2.55 7.10
N ASP A 67 -4.05 -3.40 6.09
CA ASP A 67 -4.36 -3.15 4.69
C ASP A 67 -5.84 -2.69 4.50
N PRO A 68 -6.87 -3.42 4.97
CA PRO A 68 -8.24 -2.93 4.94
C PRO A 68 -8.42 -1.76 5.90
N ALA A 69 -8.83 -0.61 5.38
CA ALA A 69 -9.15 0.57 6.16
C ALA A 69 -10.67 0.84 6.10
N PRO A 70 -11.28 1.27 7.22
CA PRO A 70 -12.63 1.83 7.19
C PRO A 70 -12.71 2.98 6.19
N GLU A 71 -13.86 3.15 5.52
CA GLU A 71 -14.03 4.13 4.44
C GLU A 71 -13.58 5.53 4.85
N ARG A 72 -14.00 5.99 6.05
CA ARG A 72 -13.64 7.31 6.57
C ARG A 72 -12.13 7.49 6.70
N GLU A 73 -11.43 6.48 7.23
CA GLU A 73 -9.97 6.53 7.39
C GLU A 73 -9.26 6.49 6.04
N PHE A 74 -9.74 5.66 5.11
CA PHE A 74 -9.19 5.56 3.77
C PHE A 74 -9.35 6.89 3.01
N ARG A 75 -10.54 7.50 3.07
CA ARG A 75 -10.81 8.81 2.46
C ARG A 75 -9.91 9.90 3.05
N ALA A 76 -9.77 9.96 4.37
CA ALA A 76 -8.87 10.91 5.03
C ALA A 76 -7.40 10.72 4.61
N LEU A 77 -6.97 9.47 4.40
CA LEU A 77 -5.64 9.16 3.85
C LEU A 77 -5.48 9.70 2.43
N VAL A 78 -6.45 9.44 1.54
CA VAL A 78 -6.41 9.91 0.15
C VAL A 78 -6.40 11.44 0.07
N GLU A 79 -7.22 12.12 0.86
CA GLU A 79 -7.22 13.59 0.95
C GLU A 79 -5.89 14.13 1.47
N SER A 80 -5.27 13.46 2.44
CA SER A 80 -3.94 13.83 2.96
C SER A 80 -2.86 13.70 1.88
N VAL A 81 -2.91 12.63 1.08
CA VAL A 81 -2.02 12.46 -0.08
C VAL A 81 -2.23 13.59 -1.08
N GLU A 82 -3.48 13.93 -1.41
CA GLU A 82 -3.78 15.03 -2.33
C GLU A 82 -3.23 16.37 -1.83
N ARG A 83 -3.48 16.72 -0.56
CA ARG A 83 -2.93 17.93 0.06
C ARG A 83 -1.40 17.95 0.00
N THR A 84 -0.77 16.81 0.27
CA THR A 84 0.70 16.67 0.24
C THR A 84 1.25 16.89 -1.17
N LEU A 85 0.62 16.29 -2.18
CA LEU A 85 1.03 16.45 -3.58
C LEU A 85 0.88 17.89 -4.05
N ARG A 86 -0.23 18.56 -3.71
CA ARG A 86 -0.43 19.99 -4.02
C ARG A 86 0.64 20.86 -3.36
N ALA A 87 0.93 20.64 -2.08
CA ALA A 87 1.96 21.38 -1.36
C ALA A 87 3.36 21.17 -1.96
N LEU A 88 3.70 19.93 -2.34
CA LEU A 88 4.96 19.62 -3.02
C LEU A 88 5.05 20.33 -4.38
N GLY A 89 4.00 20.24 -5.19
CA GLY A 89 3.94 20.89 -6.50
C GLY A 89 4.13 22.41 -6.39
N ASN A 90 3.41 23.06 -5.49
CA ASN A 90 3.56 24.50 -5.25
C ASN A 90 4.99 24.88 -4.83
N ALA A 91 5.63 24.08 -3.96
CA ALA A 91 7.00 24.31 -3.54
C ALA A 91 8.00 24.18 -4.71
N LEU A 92 7.81 23.17 -5.57
CA LEU A 92 8.63 22.98 -6.76
C LEU A 92 8.49 24.16 -7.74
N PHE A 93 7.26 24.61 -8.02
CA PHE A 93 7.02 25.77 -8.90
C PHE A 93 7.54 27.09 -8.32
N ALA A 94 7.63 27.19 -6.99
CA ALA A 94 8.29 28.31 -6.32
C ALA A 94 9.83 28.22 -6.31
N GLY A 95 10.42 27.20 -6.97
CA GLY A 95 11.87 27.03 -7.05
C GLY A 95 12.52 26.41 -5.82
N ARG A 96 11.75 25.75 -4.94
CA ARG A 96 12.32 25.10 -3.74
C ARG A 96 13.14 23.86 -4.14
N ALA A 97 14.46 24.00 -4.07
CA ALA A 97 15.43 22.93 -4.32
C ALA A 97 16.37 22.66 -3.12
N SER A 98 15.91 22.93 -1.91
CA SER A 98 16.70 22.76 -0.68
C SER A 98 17.13 21.30 -0.46
N VAL A 99 18.40 21.08 -0.15
CA VAL A 99 18.92 19.76 0.25
C VAL A 99 18.57 19.49 1.71
N ASP A 100 17.47 18.76 1.93
CA ASP A 100 16.92 18.44 3.27
C ASP A 100 16.56 16.94 3.39
N PRO A 101 17.57 16.04 3.43
CA PRO A 101 17.37 14.59 3.55
C PRO A 101 16.73 14.21 4.89
N TYR A 102 15.83 13.23 4.84
CA TYR A 102 15.20 12.70 6.04
C TYR A 102 16.07 11.61 6.70
N GLN A 103 15.83 11.39 7.99
CA GLN A 103 16.28 10.20 8.73
C GLN A 103 15.06 9.49 9.33
N LYS A 104 14.91 8.19 9.09
CA LYS A 104 13.85 7.33 9.63
C LYS A 104 14.50 6.17 10.37
N GLY A 105 14.46 6.21 11.71
CA GLY A 105 15.21 5.25 12.52
C GLY A 105 16.71 5.36 12.22
N LYS A 106 17.32 4.25 11.78
CA LYS A 106 18.74 4.20 11.37
C LYS A 106 18.96 4.51 9.88
N SER A 107 17.92 4.55 9.07
CA SER A 107 18.03 4.77 7.62
C SER A 107 17.92 6.25 7.28
N THR A 108 18.64 6.70 6.28
CA THR A 108 18.57 8.06 5.74
C THR A 108 18.10 8.06 4.30
N ALA A 109 17.59 9.20 3.82
CA ALA A 109 17.32 9.39 2.40
C ALA A 109 18.59 9.24 1.54
N CYS A 110 19.76 9.46 2.13
CA CYS A 110 21.03 9.37 1.45
C CYS A 110 21.34 7.94 1.04
N ASP A 111 21.00 6.91 1.84
CA ASP A 111 21.37 5.51 1.65
C ASP A 111 21.07 4.96 0.24
N LEU A 112 20.04 5.49 -0.44
CA LEU A 112 19.61 5.08 -1.79
C LEU A 112 19.74 6.19 -2.85
N CYS A 113 20.31 7.34 -2.50
CA CYS A 113 20.41 8.50 -3.38
C CYS A 113 21.60 8.38 -4.34
N ARG A 114 21.35 8.45 -5.65
CA ARG A 114 22.41 8.44 -6.67
C ARG A 114 23.11 9.79 -6.86
N LEU A 115 22.59 10.84 -6.23
CA LEU A 115 23.06 12.22 -6.39
C LEU A 115 23.91 12.71 -5.20
N GLN A 116 24.39 11.81 -4.34
CA GLN A 116 25.20 12.15 -3.15
C GLN A 116 26.44 12.99 -3.49
N ALA A 117 27.12 12.68 -4.59
CA ALA A 117 28.32 13.41 -5.03
C ALA A 117 28.01 14.86 -5.46
N ILE A 118 26.75 15.17 -5.78
CA ILE A 118 26.31 16.49 -6.25
C ILE A 118 25.91 17.37 -5.07
N CYS A 119 25.15 16.83 -4.12
CA CYS A 119 24.59 17.63 -3.03
C CYS A 119 25.60 18.04 -1.96
N ARG A 120 26.78 17.39 -1.90
CA ARG A 120 27.88 17.66 -0.96
C ARG A 120 27.47 17.63 0.53
N VAL A 121 26.41 16.89 0.86
CA VAL A 121 26.04 16.64 2.26
C VAL A 121 27.11 15.76 2.89
N ASP A 122 27.71 16.24 3.98
CA ASP A 122 28.54 15.44 4.86
C ASP A 122 27.65 14.77 5.94
N PRO A 123 27.54 13.43 5.95
CA PRO A 123 26.69 12.73 6.90
C PRO A 123 27.05 12.94 8.38
N TRP A 124 28.30 13.33 8.70
CA TRP A 124 28.72 13.53 10.08
C TRP A 124 28.33 14.89 10.64
N THR A 125 28.18 15.90 9.79
CA THR A 125 27.91 17.28 10.21
C THR A 125 26.49 17.73 9.87
N HIS A 126 25.82 17.05 8.93
CA HIS A 126 24.50 17.44 8.48
C HIS A 126 23.38 17.09 9.49
N SER A 127 22.46 18.05 9.68
CA SER A 127 21.28 17.87 10.53
C SER A 127 20.10 17.33 9.72
N TYR A 128 19.81 16.04 9.86
CA TYR A 128 18.72 15.36 9.14
C TYR A 128 17.32 15.68 9.68
N ARG A 129 16.33 15.73 8.78
CA ARG A 129 14.92 15.82 9.16
C ARG A 129 14.40 14.46 9.68
N ARG A 130 14.26 14.34 11.00
CA ARG A 130 13.84 13.09 11.66
C ARG A 130 12.36 12.78 11.44
N LEU A 131 12.07 11.64 10.80
CA LEU A 131 10.73 11.07 10.70
C LEU A 131 10.48 10.17 11.92
N ARG A 132 9.54 10.59 12.76
CA ARG A 132 9.16 9.83 13.94
C ARG A 132 8.19 8.71 13.55
N PRO A 133 8.23 7.56 14.24
CA PRO A 133 7.15 6.59 14.14
C PRO A 133 5.82 7.28 14.47
N VAL A 134 4.78 6.97 13.71
CA VAL A 134 3.42 7.42 14.03
C VAL A 134 2.94 6.54 15.19
N THR A 135 3.12 7.02 16.42
CA THR A 135 2.58 6.41 17.63
C THR A 135 1.18 7.00 17.90
N ASP A 136 0.15 6.52 17.21
CA ASP A 136 -1.29 6.81 17.43
C ASP A 136 -1.79 8.28 17.25
N PRO A 137 -3.11 8.57 17.21
CA PRO A 137 -3.75 9.45 16.23
C PRO A 137 -3.44 10.96 16.38
N PRO A 138 -3.69 11.78 15.33
CA PRO A 138 -3.48 13.22 15.41
C PRO A 138 -4.30 13.81 16.58
N ARG A 139 -3.59 14.49 17.49
CA ARG A 139 -4.18 15.22 18.61
C ARG A 139 -4.88 16.48 18.04
N PRO A 140 -6.07 16.86 18.56
CA PRO A 140 -6.85 18.00 18.06
C PRO A 140 -6.07 19.31 18.01
#